data_AF-A0A1E4RIU9-F1
#
_entry.id   AF-A0A1E4RIU9-F1
#
_cell.length_a   1.000
_cell.length_b   1.000
_cell.length_c   1.000
_cell.angle_alpha   90.00
_cell.angle_beta   90.00
_cell.angle_gamma   90.00
#
_symmetry.space_group_name_H-M   'P 1'
#
loop_
_entity.id
_entity.type
_entity.pdbx_description
1 polymer ?
#
loop_
_entity_poly.entity_id
_entity_poly.type
_entity_poly.pdbx_seq_one_letter_code
_entity_poly.pdbx_strand_id
1 'polypeptide(L)'
;MEVATLEAEIAEVLKDIKSLQQEIDPLNEQYETLCEELKVVEESIGKSEVNKVIQTEHAGSKAHNYDDTIPPLVQHNHFDDSIAKFFTESFQNNPKELTTHEPTKKKQKLSEFSYNLLEKSTETAEIKENILYENIFRFGGVTAFPINNTLFKDDDEILGIRFDVFSHFTKKFLAPHYIILKKLESNTKSATSVSKKWFVYRHTIPVYISLKEYDHFLVNEEDIDLGLRKFVYSLRDHLIQIQYKHDQFDALSQLSMGSIKNNDTQDPVFAKIDKDLECNRVILHITDENNPKQLTHEIELMCTNNICQSVTVRLTGNKSDQFERQINLIESILTDIELKTIKNKMIKALSVMVDELMI
;
A
#
# COMPACT_ATOMS: atom_id res chain seq x y z
N MET A 1 38.21 -46.98 48.21
CA MET A 1 36.87 -46.34 48.25
C MET A 1 36.68 -45.40 47.06
N GLU A 2 37.72 -44.65 46.65
CA GLU A 2 37.66 -43.68 45.53
C GLU A 2 37.57 -44.28 44.11
N VAL A 3 38.09 -45.49 43.87
CA VAL A 3 38.03 -46.12 42.53
C VAL A 3 36.60 -46.54 42.18
N ALA A 4 35.85 -47.05 43.16
CA ALA A 4 34.47 -47.48 42.96
C ALA A 4 33.50 -46.30 42.73
N THR A 5 33.80 -45.12 43.28
CA THR A 5 33.02 -43.89 43.04
C THR A 5 33.29 -43.33 41.64
N LEU A 6 34.54 -43.36 41.17
CA LEU A 6 34.89 -42.95 39.81
C LEU A 6 34.30 -43.89 38.75
N GLU A 7 34.27 -45.20 39.01
CA GLU A 7 33.62 -46.17 38.11
C GLU A 7 32.11 -45.95 38.00
N ALA A 8 31.46 -45.52 39.09
CA ALA A 8 30.04 -45.17 39.09
C ALA A 8 29.76 -43.89 38.31
N GLU A 9 30.58 -42.83 38.47
CA GLU A 9 30.44 -41.58 37.73
C GLU A 9 30.69 -41.76 36.22
N ILE A 10 31.68 -42.58 35.84
CA ILE A 10 31.92 -42.91 34.42
C ILE A 10 30.72 -43.65 33.83
N ALA A 11 30.12 -44.59 34.58
CA ALA A 11 28.95 -45.32 34.13
C ALA A 11 27.72 -44.39 33.94
N GLU A 12 27.57 -43.38 34.79
CA GLU A 12 26.52 -42.36 34.69
C GLU A 12 26.73 -41.46 33.46
N VAL A 13 27.93 -40.92 33.26
CA VAL A 13 28.25 -40.10 32.08
C VAL A 13 28.08 -40.87 30.77
N LEU A 14 28.45 -42.16 30.73
CA LEU A 14 28.24 -43.00 29.55
C LEU A 14 26.75 -43.26 29.27
N LYS A 15 25.92 -43.31 30.31
CA LYS A 15 24.47 -43.41 30.17
C LYS A 15 23.88 -42.13 29.58
N ASP A 16 24.35 -40.97 30.01
CA ASP A 16 23.91 -39.67 29.50
C ASP A 16 24.34 -39.45 28.05
N ILE A 17 25.59 -39.81 27.70
CA ILE A 17 26.06 -39.78 26.30
C ILE A 17 25.17 -40.66 25.42
N LYS A 18 24.81 -41.85 25.89
CA LYS A 18 23.94 -42.76 25.15
C LYS A 18 22.51 -42.22 25.02
N SER A 19 22.00 -41.53 26.04
CA SER A 19 20.69 -40.85 25.99
C SER A 19 20.69 -39.73 24.96
N LEU A 20 21.74 -38.89 24.96
CA LEU A 20 21.87 -37.79 24.01
C LEU A 20 22.05 -38.29 22.57
N GLN A 21 22.78 -39.39 22.36
CA GLN A 21 22.87 -40.03 21.04
C GLN A 21 21.52 -40.53 20.54
N GLN A 22 20.70 -41.12 21.42
CA GLN A 22 19.34 -41.55 21.08
C GLN A 22 18.40 -40.40 20.72
N GLU A 23 18.68 -39.18 21.18
CA GLU A 23 17.93 -37.98 20.81
C GLU A 23 18.47 -37.31 19.53
N ILE A 24 19.79 -37.34 19.31
CA ILE A 24 20.43 -36.72 18.14
C ILE A 24 20.19 -37.54 16.86
N ASP A 25 20.22 -38.87 16.93
CA ASP A 25 20.05 -39.72 15.76
C ASP A 25 18.70 -39.51 15.03
N PRO A 26 17.53 -39.50 15.69
CA PRO A 26 16.26 -39.21 15.02
C PRO A 26 16.15 -37.74 14.57
N LEU A 27 16.82 -36.80 15.24
CA LEU A 27 16.86 -35.40 14.79
C LEU A 27 17.68 -35.24 13.51
N ASN A 28 18.80 -35.96 13.38
CA ASN A 28 19.60 -35.97 12.15
C ASN A 28 18.83 -36.64 11.00
N GLU A 29 18.10 -37.72 11.28
CA GLU A 29 17.24 -38.36 10.27
C GLU A 29 16.11 -37.41 9.81
N GLN A 30 15.50 -36.66 10.73
CA GLN A 30 14.52 -35.61 10.38
C GLN A 30 15.16 -34.48 9.56
N TYR A 31 16.38 -34.06 9.91
CA TYR A 31 17.11 -33.02 9.17
C TYR A 31 17.45 -33.47 7.75
N GLU A 32 17.95 -34.70 7.57
CA GLU A 32 18.24 -35.27 6.25
C GLU A 32 16.96 -35.40 5.41
N THR A 33 15.86 -35.85 6.00
CA THR A 33 14.55 -35.92 5.34
C THR A 33 14.09 -34.54 4.87
N LEU A 34 14.22 -33.52 5.72
CA LEU A 34 13.82 -32.14 5.39
C LEU A 34 14.69 -31.54 4.27
N CYS A 35 15.99 -31.88 4.25
CA CYS A 35 16.89 -31.49 3.18
C CYS A 35 16.54 -32.15 1.83
N GLU A 36 16.13 -33.42 1.83
CA GLU A 36 15.65 -34.09 0.63
C GLU A 36 14.32 -33.50 0.14
N GLU A 37 13.39 -33.19 1.05
CA GLU A 37 12.12 -32.54 0.71
C GLU A 37 12.34 -31.15 0.08
N LEU A 38 13.24 -30.34 0.63
CA LEU A 38 13.61 -29.04 0.07
C LEU A 38 14.17 -29.18 -1.36
N LYS A 39 15.02 -30.18 -1.59
CA LYS A 39 15.60 -30.44 -2.91
C LYS A 39 14.52 -30.85 -3.94
N VAL A 40 13.55 -31.67 -3.52
CA VAL A 40 12.40 -32.04 -4.38
C VAL A 40 11.54 -30.80 -4.71
N VAL A 41 11.32 -29.92 -3.73
CA VAL A 41 10.57 -28.67 -3.93
C VAL A 41 11.32 -27.73 -4.89
N GLU A 42 12.62 -27.52 -4.71
CA GLU A 42 13.45 -26.72 -5.62
C GLU A 42 13.43 -27.26 -7.06
N GLU A 43 13.52 -28.58 -7.24
CA GLU A 43 13.44 -29.21 -8.56
C GLU A 43 12.04 -29.09 -9.20
N SER A 44 10.98 -29.07 -8.38
CA SER A 44 9.60 -28.88 -8.83
C SER A 44 9.29 -27.43 -9.25
N ILE A 45 9.96 -26.47 -8.61
CA ILE A 45 9.91 -25.04 -8.96
C ILE A 45 10.71 -24.80 -10.25
N GLY A 46 11.93 -25.36 -10.36
CA GLY A 46 12.78 -25.22 -11.54
C GLY A 46 12.22 -25.83 -12.83
N LYS A 47 11.32 -26.82 -12.73
CA LYS A 47 10.63 -27.43 -13.89
C LYS A 47 9.29 -26.77 -14.25
N SER A 48 8.72 -25.96 -13.36
CA SER A 48 7.44 -25.26 -13.60
C SER A 48 7.59 -23.88 -14.26
N GLU A 49 8.79 -23.28 -14.24
CA GLU A 49 9.02 -21.95 -14.81
C GLU A 49 9.28 -21.93 -16.34
N VAL A 50 9.46 -23.09 -17.00
CA VAL A 50 9.74 -23.15 -18.44
C VAL A 50 8.45 -23.29 -19.30
N ASN A 51 7.28 -23.56 -18.72
CA ASN A 51 6.06 -23.87 -19.50
C ASN A 51 4.81 -23.03 -19.19
N LYS A 52 4.93 -21.85 -18.57
CA LYS A 52 3.80 -20.92 -18.34
C LYS A 52 4.02 -19.49 -18.84
N VAL A 53 4.72 -19.36 -19.97
CA VAL A 53 4.48 -18.21 -20.85
C VAL A 53 3.36 -18.65 -21.80
N ILE A 54 2.24 -17.92 -21.78
CA ILE A 54 1.01 -18.05 -22.59
C ILE A 54 -0.23 -18.40 -21.74
N GLN A 55 -1.12 -17.41 -21.64
CA GLN A 55 -2.54 -17.43 -21.27
C GLN A 55 -2.97 -17.06 -19.83
N THR A 56 -3.44 -15.81 -19.75
CA THR A 56 -4.67 -15.31 -19.09
C THR A 56 -4.78 -15.29 -17.57
N GLU A 57 -4.68 -14.06 -17.06
CA GLU A 57 -5.66 -13.33 -16.24
C GLU A 57 -6.59 -14.07 -15.26
N HIS A 58 -6.60 -13.49 -14.05
CA HIS A 58 -7.61 -13.42 -13.01
C HIS A 58 -7.65 -14.47 -11.88
N ALA A 59 -7.57 -13.86 -10.69
CA ALA A 59 -8.24 -14.17 -9.44
C ALA A 59 -7.40 -14.84 -8.34
N GLY A 60 -7.17 -14.05 -7.28
CA GLY A 60 -7.55 -14.51 -5.95
C GLY A 60 -6.44 -15.04 -5.04
N SER A 61 -6.04 -14.16 -4.12
CA SER A 61 -5.94 -14.41 -2.68
C SER A 61 -4.75 -15.20 -2.09
N LYS A 62 -4.04 -14.46 -1.23
CA LYS A 62 -3.55 -14.81 0.13
C LYS A 62 -2.44 -15.87 0.24
N ALA A 63 -1.26 -15.42 0.69
CA ALA A 63 -0.89 -15.51 2.11
C ALA A 63 0.36 -14.65 2.40
N HIS A 64 0.14 -13.58 3.16
CA HIS A 64 1.18 -12.98 3.98
C HIS A 64 1.37 -13.89 5.20
N ASN A 65 2.55 -14.46 5.39
CA ASN A 65 3.02 -14.86 6.72
C ASN A 65 3.93 -13.73 7.22
N TYR A 66 3.35 -12.82 8.00
CA TYR A 66 4.11 -12.01 8.94
C TYR A 66 4.42 -12.93 10.13
N ASP A 67 5.70 -13.25 10.32
CA ASP A 67 6.18 -13.75 11.60
C ASP A 67 6.30 -12.56 12.56
N ASP A 68 5.23 -12.33 13.31
CA ASP A 68 5.09 -11.27 14.33
C ASP A 68 5.72 -11.67 15.69
N THR A 69 6.71 -12.56 15.74
CA THR A 69 7.27 -13.04 17.02
C THR A 69 8.78 -12.93 17.22
N ILE A 70 9.45 -12.02 16.50
CA ILE A 70 10.84 -11.66 16.84
C ILE A 70 10.86 -10.21 17.35
N PRO A 71 11.08 -9.98 18.65
CA PRO A 71 11.29 -8.64 19.18
C PRO A 71 12.41 -7.93 18.41
N PRO A 72 12.36 -6.60 18.23
CA PRO A 72 13.46 -5.87 17.62
C PRO A 72 14.75 -6.18 18.39
N LEU A 73 15.77 -6.68 17.67
CA LEU A 73 17.11 -6.84 18.21
C LEU A 73 17.56 -5.48 18.75
N VAL A 74 17.78 -5.44 20.07
CA VAL A 74 18.23 -4.24 20.79
C VAL A 74 19.51 -3.76 20.13
N GLN A 75 19.44 -2.60 19.47
CA GLN A 75 20.62 -1.95 18.91
C GLN A 75 21.58 -1.61 20.07
N HIS A 76 22.85 -1.96 19.93
CA HIS A 76 23.90 -1.71 20.94
C HIS A 76 24.19 -0.22 21.18
N ASN A 77 23.49 0.68 20.47
CA ASN A 77 23.63 2.13 20.56
C ASN A 77 22.86 2.75 21.75
N HIS A 78 22.19 1.93 22.58
CA HIS A 78 21.41 2.39 23.74
C HIS A 78 21.94 1.89 25.09
N PHE A 79 23.13 1.28 25.13
CA PHE A 79 23.79 0.99 26.40
C PHE A 79 24.44 2.27 26.95
N ASP A 80 24.27 2.52 28.24
CA ASP A 80 25.00 3.55 28.98
C ASP A 80 26.51 3.32 28.82
N ASP A 81 27.28 4.38 28.54
CA ASP A 81 28.75 4.31 28.35
C ASP A 81 29.46 3.57 29.50
N SER A 82 28.87 3.59 30.71
CA SER A 82 29.38 2.91 31.90
C SER A 82 29.38 1.37 31.83
N ILE A 83 28.53 0.76 30.99
CA ILE A 83 28.40 -0.69 30.83
C ILE A 83 28.94 -1.21 29.49
N ALA A 84 29.20 -0.33 28.52
CA ALA A 84 29.75 -0.69 27.21
C ALA A 84 31.06 -1.50 27.29
N LYS A 85 31.91 -1.18 28.27
CA LYS A 85 33.22 -1.84 28.50
C LYS A 85 33.14 -3.34 28.83
N PHE A 86 32.04 -3.81 29.43
CA PHE A 86 31.88 -5.23 29.80
C PHE A 86 31.58 -6.12 28.59
N PHE A 87 31.16 -5.54 27.47
CA PHE A 87 30.85 -6.26 26.24
C PHE A 87 32.00 -6.17 25.21
N THR A 88 32.93 -5.24 25.37
CA THR A 88 34.15 -5.13 24.55
C THR A 88 35.30 -5.99 25.06
N GLU A 89 35.37 -6.24 26.37
CA GLU A 89 36.49 -6.98 26.99
C GLU A 89 36.46 -8.50 26.75
N SER A 90 35.36 -9.08 26.25
CA SER A 90 35.26 -10.52 25.99
C SER A 90 36.17 -11.04 24.86
N PHE A 91 36.84 -10.14 24.11
CA PHE A 91 37.66 -10.53 22.95
C PHE A 91 39.14 -10.17 23.03
N GLN A 92 39.65 -9.50 24.09
CA GLN A 92 41.02 -8.98 24.05
C GLN A 92 41.95 -9.21 25.26
N ASN A 93 41.55 -9.90 26.33
CA ASN A 93 42.47 -10.15 27.45
C ASN A 93 42.65 -11.64 27.80
N ASN A 94 43.73 -12.23 27.28
CA ASN A 94 44.55 -13.19 28.01
C ASN A 94 45.98 -13.23 27.43
N PRO A 95 46.95 -12.49 27.99
CA PRO A 95 48.37 -12.76 27.80
C PRO A 95 48.92 -13.58 28.97
N LYS A 96 49.56 -14.73 28.63
CA LYS A 96 50.48 -15.59 29.43
C LYS A 96 49.79 -16.53 30.44
N GLU A 97 50.00 -17.86 30.46
CA GLU A 97 51.23 -18.65 30.22
C GLU A 97 50.93 -20.15 29.94
N LEU A 98 51.84 -20.80 29.18
CA LEU A 98 52.19 -22.26 29.10
C LEU A 98 51.06 -23.27 28.81
N THR A 99 51.00 -24.00 27.69
CA THR A 99 52.01 -24.89 27.08
C THR A 99 51.52 -25.35 25.69
N THR A 100 52.46 -25.59 24.78
CA THR A 100 52.39 -26.41 23.55
C THR A 100 51.05 -27.08 23.22
N HIS A 101 50.37 -26.66 22.13
CA HIS A 101 49.92 -27.49 21.00
C HIS A 101 49.18 -26.62 19.94
N GLU A 102 49.31 -27.03 18.69
CA GLU A 102 48.93 -26.43 17.39
C GLU A 102 47.71 -25.47 17.33
N PRO A 103 47.78 -24.36 16.56
CA PRO A 103 46.62 -23.54 16.26
C PRO A 103 45.74 -24.27 15.23
N THR A 104 44.61 -24.80 15.69
CA THR A 104 43.62 -25.47 14.86
C THR A 104 42.91 -24.49 13.92
N LYS A 105 42.91 -24.83 12.62
CA LYS A 105 42.18 -24.19 11.49
C LYS A 105 40.65 -24.02 11.69
N LYS A 106 40.09 -24.40 12.85
CA LYS A 106 38.67 -24.29 13.19
C LYS A 106 38.29 -22.94 13.81
N LYS A 107 39.20 -22.23 14.48
CA LYS A 107 38.90 -20.90 15.06
C LYS A 107 38.82 -19.78 14.01
N GLN A 108 39.57 -19.87 12.92
CA GLN A 108 39.51 -18.90 11.82
C GLN A 108 38.19 -18.96 11.03
N LYS A 109 37.61 -20.16 10.84
CA LYS A 109 36.32 -20.32 10.15
C LYS A 109 35.13 -19.78 10.94
N LEU A 110 35.18 -19.83 12.28
CA LEU A 110 34.11 -19.30 13.13
C LEU A 110 34.11 -17.77 13.18
N SER A 111 35.30 -17.14 13.20
CA SER A 111 35.42 -15.68 13.08
C SER A 111 34.96 -15.21 11.71
N GLU A 112 35.35 -15.89 10.63
CA GLU A 112 34.96 -15.53 9.26
C GLU A 112 33.44 -15.70 9.03
N PHE A 113 32.83 -16.75 9.60
CA PHE A 113 31.37 -16.92 9.57
C PHE A 113 30.62 -15.85 10.37
N SER A 114 31.16 -15.42 11.52
CA SER A 114 30.54 -14.37 12.35
C SER A 114 30.72 -12.98 11.75
N TYR A 115 31.83 -12.68 11.06
CA TYR A 115 31.99 -11.45 10.28
C TYR A 115 31.02 -11.41 9.09
N ASN A 116 30.92 -12.50 8.32
CA ASN A 116 29.97 -12.59 7.20
C ASN A 116 28.49 -12.49 7.67
N LEU A 117 28.16 -13.02 8.85
CA LEU A 117 26.83 -12.90 9.43
C LEU A 117 26.55 -11.46 9.91
N LEU A 118 27.53 -10.81 10.51
CA LEU A 118 27.42 -9.43 10.96
C LEU A 118 27.29 -8.47 9.76
N GLU A 119 28.12 -8.64 8.73
CA GLU A 119 28.08 -7.86 7.49
C GLU A 119 26.75 -8.04 6.76
N LYS A 120 26.26 -9.28 6.64
CA LYS A 120 24.94 -9.56 6.07
C LYS A 120 23.80 -8.96 6.91
N SER A 121 23.96 -8.92 8.23
CA SER A 121 22.97 -8.30 9.14
C SER A 121 22.97 -6.77 9.02
N THR A 122 24.12 -6.13 8.85
CA THR A 122 24.25 -4.69 8.64
C THR A 122 23.73 -4.29 7.27
N GLU A 123 24.05 -5.02 6.20
CA GLU A 123 23.48 -4.81 4.87
C GLU A 123 21.95 -4.93 4.90
N THR A 124 21.42 -5.94 5.60
CA THR A 124 19.97 -6.11 5.75
C THR A 124 19.34 -4.95 6.52
N ALA A 125 20.02 -4.43 7.55
CA ALA A 125 19.54 -3.28 8.32
C ALA A 125 19.54 -2.00 7.46
N GLU A 126 20.60 -1.75 6.70
CA GLU A 126 20.71 -0.60 5.78
C GLU A 126 19.65 -0.66 4.67
N ILE A 127 19.43 -1.84 4.09
CA ILE A 127 18.36 -2.03 3.09
C ILE A 127 16.99 -1.72 3.70
N LYS A 128 16.71 -2.22 4.91
CA LYS A 128 15.45 -1.94 5.62
C LYS A 128 15.29 -0.44 5.91
N GLU A 129 16.35 0.23 6.33
CA GLU A 129 16.35 1.67 6.57
C GLU A 129 16.08 2.45 5.28
N ASN A 130 16.75 2.11 4.18
CA ASN A 130 16.50 2.71 2.87
C ASN A 130 15.06 2.52 2.39
N ILE A 131 14.47 1.33 2.60
CA ILE A 131 13.06 1.05 2.29
C ILE A 131 12.13 1.94 3.13
N LEU A 132 12.44 2.14 4.42
CA LEU A 132 11.64 3.00 5.29
C LEU A 132 11.73 4.47 4.84
N TYR A 133 12.92 4.95 4.48
CA TYR A 133 13.09 6.29 3.92
C TYR A 133 12.31 6.46 2.63
N GLU A 134 12.37 5.49 1.71
CA GLU A 134 11.58 5.51 0.48
C GLU A 134 10.08 5.62 0.78
N ASN A 135 9.57 4.83 1.73
CA ASN A 135 8.16 4.88 2.11
C ASN A 135 7.76 6.26 2.68
N ILE A 136 8.63 6.89 3.47
CA ILE A 136 8.41 8.26 3.98
C ILE A 136 8.34 9.25 2.81
N PHE A 137 9.24 9.16 1.83
CA PHE A 137 9.20 10.03 0.66
C PHE A 137 7.94 9.81 -0.19
N ARG A 138 7.46 8.56 -0.28
CA ARG A 138 6.22 8.21 -0.99
C ARG A 138 4.96 8.79 -0.36
N PHE A 139 4.98 9.14 0.93
CA PHE A 139 3.88 9.90 1.54
C PHE A 139 3.73 11.33 0.97
N GLY A 140 4.71 11.85 0.22
CA GLY A 140 4.54 13.05 -0.60
C GLY A 140 3.46 12.91 -1.68
N GLY A 141 3.07 11.68 -2.02
CA GLY A 141 2.03 11.34 -2.99
C GLY A 141 2.50 11.33 -4.44
N VAL A 142 3.71 11.84 -4.71
CA VAL A 142 4.38 11.66 -6.01
C VAL A 142 5.84 11.37 -5.76
N THR A 143 6.36 10.33 -6.42
CA THR A 143 7.78 10.00 -6.40
C THR A 143 8.27 9.65 -7.79
N ALA A 144 9.54 9.97 -8.06
CA ALA A 144 10.25 9.51 -9.23
C ALA A 144 11.06 8.26 -8.88
N PHE A 145 11.16 7.32 -9.82
CA PHE A 145 11.98 6.12 -9.65
C PHE A 145 12.72 5.79 -10.95
N PRO A 146 13.96 5.27 -10.85
CA PRO A 146 14.71 4.83 -12.00
C PRO A 146 14.08 3.56 -12.59
N ILE A 147 14.13 3.42 -13.91
CA ILE A 147 13.73 2.20 -14.61
C ILE A 147 14.99 1.54 -15.13
N ASN A 148 15.05 0.21 -15.06
CA ASN A 148 16.22 -0.55 -15.48
C ASN A 148 16.50 -0.32 -16.99
N ASN A 149 17.69 0.21 -17.28
CA ASN A 149 18.13 0.57 -18.63
C ASN A 149 18.24 -0.65 -19.57
N THR A 150 18.37 -1.88 -19.03
CA THR A 150 18.45 -3.11 -19.84
C THR A 150 17.22 -3.39 -20.71
N LEU A 151 16.09 -2.75 -20.41
CA LEU A 151 14.85 -2.87 -21.20
C LEU A 151 14.79 -1.89 -22.38
N PHE A 152 15.76 -0.99 -22.51
CA PHE A 152 15.76 0.11 -23.46
C PHE A 152 17.12 0.24 -24.17
N LYS A 153 17.18 1.07 -25.22
CA LYS A 153 18.46 1.31 -25.90
C LYS A 153 19.34 2.19 -25.01
N ASP A 154 20.66 1.99 -25.06
CA ASP A 154 21.63 2.64 -24.15
C ASP A 154 21.56 4.18 -24.13
N ASP A 155 20.98 4.81 -25.16
CA ASP A 155 20.82 6.28 -25.28
C ASP A 155 19.45 6.83 -24.80
N ASP A 156 18.52 5.95 -24.41
CA ASP A 156 17.17 6.36 -24.00
C ASP A 156 17.16 6.82 -22.52
N GLU A 157 16.96 8.12 -22.29
CA GLU A 157 16.69 8.64 -20.95
C GLU A 157 15.23 8.37 -20.55
N ILE A 158 15.04 7.64 -19.43
CA ILE A 158 13.74 7.15 -19.00
C ILE A 158 13.52 7.46 -17.52
N LEU A 159 12.30 7.88 -17.19
CA LEU A 159 11.91 8.24 -15.85
C LEU A 159 10.58 7.58 -15.50
N GLY A 160 10.55 6.83 -14.41
CA GLY A 160 9.32 6.35 -13.80
C GLY A 160 8.77 7.39 -12.84
N ILE A 161 7.47 7.64 -12.89
CA ILE A 161 6.75 8.50 -11.94
C ILE A 161 5.63 7.68 -11.34
N ARG A 162 5.54 7.71 -10.01
CA ARG A 162 4.53 7.03 -9.22
C ARG A 162 3.66 8.08 -8.53
N PHE A 163 2.35 7.90 -8.62
CA PHE A 163 1.32 8.70 -7.95
C PHE A 163 0.66 7.83 -6.88
N ASP A 164 0.81 8.20 -5.62
CA ASP A 164 0.15 7.56 -4.48
C ASP A 164 -0.94 8.52 -3.96
N VAL A 165 -2.19 8.07 -3.98
CA VAL A 165 -3.35 8.83 -3.50
C VAL A 165 -3.85 8.22 -2.20
N PHE A 166 -4.03 9.05 -1.18
CA PHE A 166 -4.57 8.63 0.11
C PHE A 166 -6.08 8.86 0.18
N SER A 167 -6.84 7.80 0.45
CA SER A 167 -8.28 7.92 0.73
C SER A 167 -8.49 8.28 2.20
N HIS A 168 -9.12 9.43 2.42
CA HIS A 168 -9.47 9.91 3.76
C HIS A 168 -10.68 9.17 4.34
N PHE A 169 -11.47 8.52 3.51
CA PHE A 169 -12.57 7.67 3.97
C PHE A 169 -12.05 6.34 4.52
N THR A 170 -11.26 5.61 3.72
CA THR A 170 -10.74 4.28 4.11
C THR A 170 -9.48 4.33 4.99
N LYS A 171 -8.87 5.52 5.11
CA LYS A 171 -7.58 5.78 5.82
C LYS A 171 -6.43 4.95 5.27
N LYS A 172 -6.42 4.70 3.96
CA LYS A 172 -5.42 3.88 3.27
C LYS A 172 -4.98 4.53 1.96
N PHE A 173 -3.76 4.22 1.55
CA PHE A 173 -3.32 4.52 0.18
C PHE A 173 -4.02 3.58 -0.80
N LEU A 174 -4.45 4.14 -1.93
CA LEU A 174 -5.00 3.40 -3.04
C LEU A 174 -3.88 2.70 -3.83
N ALA A 175 -4.27 1.86 -4.77
CA ALA A 175 -3.32 1.34 -5.74
C ALA A 175 -2.65 2.51 -6.49
N PRO A 176 -1.32 2.54 -6.59
CA PRO A 176 -0.61 3.64 -7.23
C PRO A 176 -0.87 3.67 -8.74
N HIS A 177 -0.85 4.88 -9.30
CA HIS A 177 -0.76 5.05 -10.74
C HIS A 177 0.69 5.32 -11.16
N TYR A 178 1.05 4.85 -12.34
CA TYR A 178 2.39 4.96 -12.89
C TYR A 178 2.36 5.69 -14.22
N ILE A 179 3.37 6.50 -14.46
CA ILE A 179 3.72 7.05 -15.77
C ILE A 179 5.19 6.75 -16.04
N ILE A 180 5.47 6.27 -17.24
CA ILE A 180 6.83 6.12 -17.75
C ILE A 180 7.04 7.21 -18.78
N LEU A 181 7.99 8.12 -18.50
CA LEU A 181 8.42 9.15 -19.42
C LEU A 181 9.66 8.68 -20.17
N LYS A 182 9.72 9.01 -21.45
CA LYS A 182 10.89 8.83 -22.30
C LYS A 182 11.30 10.17 -22.88
N LYS A 183 12.59 10.48 -22.82
CA LYS A 183 13.12 11.70 -23.44
C LYS A 183 13.36 11.46 -24.93
N LEU A 184 12.80 12.30 -25.79
CA LEU A 184 12.96 12.24 -27.24
C LEU A 184 13.48 13.58 -27.76
N GLU A 185 14.24 13.52 -28.86
CA GLU A 185 14.69 14.71 -29.56
C GLU A 185 13.49 15.46 -30.16
N SER A 186 13.33 16.72 -29.79
CA SER A 186 12.30 17.58 -30.36
C SER A 186 12.84 18.23 -31.64
N ASN A 187 12.23 17.91 -32.78
CA ASN A 187 12.50 18.56 -34.07
C ASN A 187 11.84 19.95 -34.12
N THR A 188 12.26 20.84 -33.23
CA THR A 188 11.89 22.26 -33.31
C THR A 188 12.72 22.91 -34.42
N LYS A 189 12.06 23.57 -35.38
CA LYS A 189 12.63 24.08 -36.66
C LYS A 189 13.73 25.16 -36.53
N SER A 190 14.24 25.42 -35.34
CA SER A 190 15.31 26.39 -35.09
C SER A 190 16.64 25.63 -35.01
N ALA A 191 17.40 25.71 -36.09
CA ALA A 191 18.57 24.89 -36.43
C ALA A 191 19.82 25.07 -35.53
N THR A 192 19.68 25.36 -34.24
CA THR A 192 20.84 25.71 -33.39
C THR A 192 20.93 24.93 -32.07
N SER A 193 19.90 24.18 -31.66
CA SER A 193 20.01 23.24 -30.53
C SER A 193 18.95 22.13 -30.60
N VAL A 194 19.40 20.88 -30.69
CA VAL A 194 18.54 19.70 -30.52
C VAL A 194 18.22 19.61 -29.03
N SER A 195 17.02 20.03 -28.62
CA SER A 195 16.57 19.88 -27.24
C SER A 195 15.79 18.57 -27.08
N LYS A 196 16.22 17.74 -26.13
CA LYS A 196 15.48 16.52 -25.74
C LYS A 196 14.35 16.91 -24.79
N LYS A 197 13.10 16.53 -25.08
CA LYS A 197 11.93 16.77 -24.22
C LYS A 197 11.33 15.45 -23.74
N TRP A 198 10.64 15.49 -22.60
CA TRP A 198 9.95 14.32 -22.04
C TRP A 198 8.63 14.05 -22.79
N PHE A 199 8.31 12.78 -22.99
CA PHE A 199 7.05 12.32 -23.55
C PHE A 199 6.52 11.13 -22.77
N VAL A 200 5.20 11.02 -22.64
CA VAL A 200 4.55 9.87 -22.02
C VAL A 200 4.72 8.65 -22.93
N TYR A 201 5.44 7.63 -22.44
CA TYR A 201 5.64 6.36 -23.15
C TYR A 201 4.57 5.34 -22.77
N ARG A 202 4.30 5.15 -21.47
CA ARG A 202 3.28 4.25 -20.94
C ARG A 202 2.70 4.82 -19.65
N HIS A 203 1.47 4.46 -19.33
CA HIS A 203 0.84 4.87 -18.07
C HIS A 203 -0.23 3.88 -17.61
N THR A 204 -0.57 3.96 -16.32
CA THR A 204 -1.75 3.30 -15.72
C THR A 204 -2.82 4.30 -15.28
N ILE A 205 -2.71 5.56 -15.72
CA ILE A 205 -3.70 6.59 -15.47
C ILE A 205 -5.04 6.20 -16.10
N PRO A 206 -6.16 6.32 -15.37
CA PRO A 206 -7.47 5.93 -15.88
C PRO A 206 -7.89 6.72 -17.14
N VAL A 207 -8.65 6.07 -18.03
CA VAL A 207 -9.02 6.61 -19.35
C VAL A 207 -9.83 7.91 -19.27
N TYR A 208 -10.60 8.08 -18.20
CA TYR A 208 -11.38 9.30 -17.96
C TYR A 208 -10.52 10.53 -17.62
N ILE A 209 -9.23 10.36 -17.31
CA ILE A 209 -8.28 11.46 -17.16
C ILE A 209 -7.50 11.62 -18.47
N SER A 210 -7.83 12.67 -19.23
CA SER A 210 -7.19 12.95 -20.50
C SER A 210 -5.75 13.47 -20.31
N LEU A 211 -4.75 12.61 -20.53
CA LEU A 211 -3.35 13.02 -20.47
C LEU A 211 -2.97 14.12 -21.47
N LYS A 212 -3.69 14.20 -22.59
CA LYS A 212 -3.48 15.25 -23.60
C LYS A 212 -3.64 16.66 -23.04
N GLU A 213 -4.49 16.82 -22.02
CA GLU A 213 -4.69 18.10 -21.34
C GLU A 213 -3.44 18.53 -20.56
N TYR A 214 -2.56 17.60 -20.19
CA TYR A 214 -1.34 17.86 -19.42
C TYR A 214 -0.07 17.77 -20.26
N ASP A 215 -0.06 16.98 -21.33
CA ASP A 215 1.11 16.74 -22.19
C ASP A 215 1.74 18.03 -22.72
N HIS A 216 0.94 19.09 -22.89
CA HIS A 216 1.44 20.39 -23.32
C HIS A 216 2.48 20.99 -22.37
N PHE A 217 2.43 20.67 -21.07
CA PHE A 217 3.45 21.11 -20.10
C PHE A 217 4.81 20.47 -20.38
N LEU A 218 4.86 19.25 -20.90
CA LEU A 218 6.10 18.56 -21.22
C LEU A 218 6.74 19.07 -22.52
N VAL A 219 5.91 19.52 -23.47
CA VAL A 219 6.35 19.87 -24.83
C VAL A 219 6.54 21.36 -25.03
N ASN A 220 5.69 22.21 -24.44
CA ASN A 220 5.67 23.64 -24.77
C ASN A 220 6.50 24.50 -23.82
N GLU A 221 6.82 24.01 -22.63
CA GLU A 221 7.67 24.73 -21.68
C GLU A 221 9.12 24.73 -22.17
N GLU A 222 9.79 25.87 -22.00
CA GLU A 222 11.22 26.04 -22.33
C GLU A 222 12.12 25.38 -21.29
N ASP A 223 11.74 25.52 -20.01
CA ASP A 223 12.36 24.84 -18.89
C ASP A 223 11.75 23.45 -18.70
N ILE A 224 12.57 22.42 -18.94
CA ILE A 224 12.18 21.00 -18.89
C ILE A 224 11.75 20.60 -17.48
N ASP A 225 12.44 21.08 -16.46
CA ASP A 225 12.17 20.70 -15.07
C ASP A 225 10.90 21.38 -14.57
N LEU A 226 10.69 22.64 -14.96
CA LEU A 226 9.43 23.34 -14.69
C LEU A 226 8.24 22.67 -15.39
N GLY A 227 8.40 22.29 -16.66
CA GLY A 227 7.36 21.60 -17.42
C GLY A 227 7.00 20.25 -16.82
N LEU A 228 8.02 19.46 -16.46
CA LEU A 228 7.84 18.19 -15.75
C LEU A 228 7.09 18.39 -14.43
N ARG A 229 7.48 19.40 -13.65
CA ARG A 229 6.84 19.73 -12.38
C ARG A 229 5.36 20.09 -12.57
N LYS A 230 5.03 20.96 -13.52
CA LYS A 230 3.64 21.36 -13.83
C LYS A 230 2.81 20.15 -14.25
N PHE A 231 3.31 19.34 -15.18
CA PHE A 231 2.67 18.12 -15.63
C PHE A 231 2.29 17.20 -14.47
N VAL A 232 3.27 16.91 -13.61
CA VAL A 232 3.11 16.00 -12.48
C VAL A 232 2.12 16.54 -11.45
N TYR A 233 2.27 17.79 -11.02
CA TYR A 233 1.38 18.34 -9.99
C TYR A 233 -0.05 18.53 -10.50
N SER A 234 -0.25 18.98 -11.74
CA SER A 234 -1.60 19.11 -12.30
C SER A 234 -2.32 17.77 -12.40
N LEU A 235 -1.62 16.70 -12.80
CA LEU A 235 -2.20 15.36 -12.84
C LEU A 235 -2.49 14.81 -11.45
N ARG A 236 -1.57 15.00 -10.50
CA ARG A 236 -1.75 14.63 -9.10
C ARG A 236 -2.97 15.32 -8.50
N ASP A 237 -3.11 16.62 -8.74
CA ASP A 237 -4.23 17.41 -8.21
C ASP A 237 -5.56 16.92 -8.80
N HIS A 238 -5.61 16.56 -10.08
CA HIS A 238 -6.80 15.95 -10.68
C HIS A 238 -7.15 14.60 -10.01
N LEU A 239 -6.17 13.71 -9.84
CA LEU A 239 -6.38 12.42 -9.14
C LEU A 239 -6.90 12.62 -7.71
N ILE A 240 -6.31 13.57 -6.97
CA ILE A 240 -6.74 13.91 -5.60
C ILE A 240 -8.15 14.48 -5.59
N GLN A 241 -8.51 15.34 -6.54
CA GLN A 241 -9.86 15.89 -6.63
C GLN A 241 -10.90 14.79 -6.86
N ILE A 242 -10.64 13.84 -7.76
CA ILE A 242 -11.54 12.70 -7.98
C ILE A 242 -11.68 11.86 -6.71
N GLN A 243 -10.55 11.53 -6.05
CA GLN A 243 -10.61 10.77 -4.81
C GLN A 243 -11.33 11.52 -3.69
N TYR A 244 -11.15 12.84 -3.60
CA TYR A 244 -11.86 13.68 -2.63
C TYR A 244 -13.38 13.57 -2.81
N LYS A 245 -13.88 13.62 -4.06
CA LYS A 245 -15.32 13.40 -4.32
C LYS A 245 -15.76 12.03 -3.84
N HIS A 246 -15.05 10.97 -4.20
CA HIS A 246 -15.36 9.60 -3.73
C HIS A 246 -15.42 9.53 -2.21
N ASP A 247 -14.43 10.10 -1.50
CA ASP A 247 -14.41 10.13 -0.04
C ASP A 247 -15.63 10.88 0.55
N GLN A 248 -16.08 11.99 -0.07
CA GLN A 248 -17.26 12.73 0.39
C GLN A 248 -18.55 11.92 0.24
N PHE A 249 -18.72 11.23 -0.90
CA PHE A 249 -19.93 10.43 -1.14
C PHE A 249 -19.93 9.10 -0.38
N ASP A 250 -18.76 8.48 -0.19
CA ASP A 250 -18.63 7.32 0.68
C ASP A 250 -18.94 7.69 2.14
N ALA A 251 -18.59 8.90 2.58
CA ALA A 251 -19.01 9.40 3.89
C ALA A 251 -20.53 9.54 4.04
N LEU A 252 -21.29 9.68 2.94
CA LEU A 252 -22.76 9.68 3.00
C LEU A 252 -23.33 8.28 3.25
N SER A 253 -22.63 7.21 2.85
CA SER A 253 -23.09 5.84 3.11
C SER A 253 -23.09 5.50 4.60
N GLN A 254 -22.40 6.29 5.41
CA GLN A 254 -22.38 6.17 6.87
C GLN A 254 -23.51 6.96 7.56
N LEU A 255 -24.38 7.65 6.80
CA LEU A 255 -25.53 8.33 7.37
C LEU A 255 -26.58 7.31 7.81
N SER A 256 -27.00 7.44 9.07
CA SER A 256 -28.06 6.65 9.67
C SER A 256 -29.31 7.48 9.94
N MET A 257 -30.47 6.84 10.02
CA MET A 257 -31.74 7.49 10.33
C MET A 257 -31.71 8.22 11.69
N GLY A 258 -30.95 7.71 12.66
CA GLY A 258 -30.71 8.38 13.93
C GLY A 258 -30.04 9.75 13.80
N SER A 259 -29.18 9.93 12.79
CA SER A 259 -28.54 11.22 12.49
C SER A 259 -29.51 12.28 11.94
N ILE A 260 -30.70 11.87 11.51
CA ILE A 260 -31.73 12.75 10.94
C ILE A 260 -32.85 12.98 11.96
N LYS A 261 -33.37 11.90 12.56
CA LYS A 261 -34.52 11.93 13.49
C LYS A 261 -34.14 12.17 14.95
N ASN A 262 -32.85 12.28 15.29
CA ASN A 262 -32.34 12.30 16.67
C ASN A 262 -32.83 11.08 17.50
N ASN A 263 -32.88 9.91 16.88
CA ASN A 263 -33.25 8.64 17.51
C ASN A 263 -32.03 7.70 17.57
N ASP A 264 -32.10 6.65 18.38
CA ASP A 264 -31.01 5.66 18.52
C ASP A 264 -30.92 4.65 17.36
N THR A 265 -31.68 4.82 16.28
CA THR A 265 -31.68 3.89 15.14
C THR A 265 -30.41 4.04 14.30
N GLN A 266 -29.73 2.90 14.08
CA GLN A 266 -28.51 2.82 13.26
C GLN A 266 -28.79 2.38 11.82
N ASP A 267 -30.05 2.39 11.41
CA ASP A 267 -30.45 1.96 10.07
C ASP A 267 -29.88 2.91 9.02
N PRO A 268 -29.22 2.39 7.97
CA PRO A 268 -28.63 3.21 6.93
C PRO A 268 -29.72 3.94 6.15
N VAL A 269 -29.51 5.22 5.87
CA VAL A 269 -30.50 6.04 5.14
C VAL A 269 -30.54 5.64 3.67
N PHE A 270 -29.35 5.38 3.10
CA PHE A 270 -29.22 5.03 1.70
C PHE A 270 -29.09 3.51 1.56
N ALA A 271 -30.00 2.91 0.79
CA ALA A 271 -29.90 1.51 0.40
C ALA A 271 -28.71 1.29 -0.54
N LYS A 272 -28.43 2.27 -1.40
CA LYS A 272 -27.37 2.20 -2.41
C LYS A 272 -26.89 3.59 -2.83
N ILE A 273 -25.60 3.71 -3.11
CA ILE A 273 -24.99 4.91 -3.71
C ILE A 273 -24.26 4.47 -4.97
N ASP A 274 -24.80 4.84 -6.14
CA ASP A 274 -24.17 4.60 -7.44
C ASP A 274 -23.36 5.83 -7.84
N LYS A 275 -22.12 5.62 -8.27
CA LYS A 275 -21.21 6.69 -8.70
C LYS A 275 -20.60 6.30 -10.03
N ASP A 276 -20.42 7.26 -10.93
CA ASP A 276 -19.53 7.07 -12.07
C ASP A 276 -18.04 7.09 -11.62
N LEU A 277 -17.13 6.79 -12.56
CA LEU A 277 -15.71 6.64 -12.24
C LEU A 277 -15.06 7.95 -11.78
N GLU A 278 -15.46 9.08 -12.34
CA GLU A 278 -14.98 10.42 -11.98
C GLU A 278 -15.70 11.04 -10.78
N CYS A 279 -16.77 10.39 -10.32
CA CYS A 279 -17.69 10.90 -9.32
C CYS A 279 -18.30 12.27 -9.71
N ASN A 280 -18.58 12.45 -11.01
CA ASN A 280 -19.31 13.58 -11.54
C ASN A 280 -20.82 13.32 -11.54
N ARG A 281 -21.25 12.06 -11.55
CA ARG A 281 -22.65 11.67 -11.44
C ARG A 281 -22.82 10.71 -10.29
N VAL A 282 -23.69 11.06 -9.35
CA VAL A 282 -23.99 10.24 -8.16
C VAL A 282 -25.49 10.06 -8.03
N ILE A 283 -25.94 8.83 -7.84
CA ILE A 283 -27.35 8.48 -7.62
C ILE A 283 -27.48 7.84 -6.25
N LEU A 284 -28.27 8.47 -5.40
CA LEU A 284 -28.56 8.02 -4.04
C LEU A 284 -29.93 7.36 -4.03
N HIS A 285 -29.99 6.10 -3.57
CA HIS A 285 -31.22 5.33 -3.47
C HIS A 285 -31.66 5.24 -2.01
N ILE A 286 -32.90 5.65 -1.75
CA ILE A 286 -33.51 5.64 -0.41
C ILE A 286 -34.71 4.70 -0.45
N THR A 287 -34.80 3.77 0.49
CA THR A 287 -35.92 2.82 0.56
C THR A 287 -37.19 3.52 1.06
N ASP A 288 -38.31 3.30 0.36
CA ASP A 288 -39.64 3.68 0.85
C ASP A 288 -40.20 2.56 1.75
N GLU A 289 -40.10 2.71 3.07
CA GLU A 289 -40.57 1.71 4.04
C GLU A 289 -42.10 1.50 3.99
N ASN A 290 -42.85 2.50 3.52
CA ASN A 290 -44.31 2.43 3.45
C ASN A 290 -44.80 1.72 2.19
N ASN A 291 -43.90 1.39 1.26
CA ASN A 291 -44.27 0.79 0.00
C ASN A 291 -44.16 -0.74 0.03
N PRO A 292 -45.27 -1.49 -0.12
CA PRO A 292 -45.22 -2.95 -0.15
C PRO A 292 -44.42 -3.51 -1.34
N LYS A 293 -44.12 -2.68 -2.35
CA LYS A 293 -43.32 -3.04 -3.52
C LYS A 293 -41.81 -2.72 -3.36
N GLN A 294 -41.38 -2.20 -2.21
CA GLN A 294 -39.99 -1.76 -1.97
C GLN A 294 -39.49 -0.81 -3.06
N LEU A 295 -40.32 0.16 -3.44
CA LEU A 295 -39.87 1.21 -4.36
C LEU A 295 -38.82 2.08 -3.68
N THR A 296 -37.90 2.63 -4.47
CA THR A 296 -36.82 3.49 -3.97
C THR A 296 -36.98 4.90 -4.50
N HIS A 297 -36.85 5.87 -3.61
CA HIS A 297 -36.64 7.26 -4.00
C HIS A 297 -35.21 7.42 -4.52
N GLU A 298 -35.02 8.26 -5.52
CA GLU A 298 -33.71 8.54 -6.12
C GLU A 298 -33.38 10.04 -6.01
N ILE A 299 -32.15 10.35 -5.61
CA ILE A 299 -31.58 11.69 -5.71
C ILE A 299 -30.34 11.58 -6.62
N GLU A 300 -30.43 12.17 -7.80
CA GLU A 300 -29.34 12.25 -8.76
C GLU A 300 -28.63 13.59 -8.62
N LEU A 301 -27.31 13.55 -8.43
CA LEU A 301 -26.43 14.69 -8.25
C LEU A 301 -25.45 14.75 -9.41
N MET A 302 -25.36 15.91 -10.07
CA MET A 302 -24.33 16.21 -11.06
C MET A 302 -23.31 17.15 -10.44
N CYS A 303 -22.06 16.73 -10.43
CA CYS A 303 -20.97 17.41 -9.74
C CYS A 303 -19.84 17.75 -10.71
N THR A 304 -19.40 19.01 -10.65
CA THR A 304 -18.26 19.52 -11.42
C THR A 304 -17.43 20.41 -10.51
N ASN A 305 -16.11 20.29 -10.55
CA ASN A 305 -15.19 21.14 -9.77
C ASN A 305 -15.53 21.23 -8.26
N ASN A 306 -15.89 20.10 -7.65
CA ASN A 306 -16.31 20.00 -6.24
C ASN A 306 -17.57 20.80 -5.86
N ILE A 307 -18.40 21.14 -6.84
CA ILE A 307 -19.71 21.77 -6.64
C ILE A 307 -20.78 20.85 -7.23
N CYS A 308 -21.90 20.68 -6.53
CA CYS A 308 -23.09 20.05 -7.10
C CYS A 308 -23.84 21.07 -7.96
N GLN A 309 -23.76 20.95 -9.28
CA GLN A 309 -24.32 21.92 -10.23
C GLN A 309 -25.80 21.71 -10.51
N SER A 310 -26.26 20.46 -10.49
CA SER A 310 -27.67 20.16 -10.66
C SER A 310 -28.07 18.92 -9.88
N VAL A 311 -29.34 18.92 -9.50
CA VAL A 311 -29.96 17.87 -8.70
C VAL A 311 -31.25 17.49 -9.38
N THR A 312 -31.55 16.20 -9.39
CA THR A 312 -32.83 15.68 -9.87
C THR A 312 -33.36 14.70 -8.85
N VAL A 313 -34.56 14.98 -8.34
CA VAL A 313 -35.18 14.14 -7.31
C VAL A 313 -36.35 13.37 -7.90
N ARG A 314 -36.38 12.06 -7.67
CA ARG A 314 -37.47 11.18 -8.10
C ARG A 314 -38.03 10.48 -6.88
N LEU A 315 -39.21 10.93 -6.45
CA LEU A 315 -39.90 10.33 -5.32
C LEU A 315 -40.95 9.33 -5.80
N THR A 316 -41.02 8.17 -5.14
CA THR A 316 -42.03 7.14 -5.38
C THR A 316 -43.27 7.42 -4.52
N GLY A 317 -44.47 7.39 -5.12
CA GLY A 317 -45.72 7.70 -4.41
C GLY A 317 -46.80 8.30 -5.32
N ASN A 318 -47.97 8.60 -4.74
CA ASN A 318 -49.04 9.30 -5.46
C ASN A 318 -48.65 10.77 -5.65
N LYS A 319 -48.56 11.21 -6.92
CA LYS A 319 -48.24 12.60 -7.28
C LYS A 319 -49.31 13.55 -6.74
N SER A 320 -49.01 14.22 -5.64
CA SER A 320 -49.77 15.37 -5.14
C SER A 320 -48.93 16.63 -5.30
N ASP A 321 -49.57 17.80 -5.31
CA ASP A 321 -48.89 19.10 -5.36
C ASP A 321 -47.88 19.30 -4.20
N GLN A 322 -48.01 18.54 -3.11
CA GLN A 322 -47.06 18.55 -2.00
C GLN A 322 -45.73 17.88 -2.37
N PHE A 323 -45.75 16.77 -3.12
CA PHE A 323 -44.52 16.10 -3.59
C PHE A 323 -43.70 17.01 -4.51
N GLU A 324 -44.34 17.77 -5.40
CA GLU A 324 -43.62 18.71 -6.28
C GLU A 324 -42.95 19.83 -5.48
N ARG A 325 -43.60 20.35 -4.43
CA ARG A 325 -43.00 21.36 -3.55
C ARG A 325 -41.78 20.80 -2.80
N GLN A 326 -41.87 19.57 -2.31
CA GLN A 326 -40.75 18.90 -1.64
C GLN A 326 -39.57 18.68 -2.59
N ILE A 327 -39.82 18.16 -3.79
CA ILE A 327 -38.81 17.96 -4.84
C ILE A 327 -38.07 19.28 -5.09
N ASN A 328 -38.81 20.36 -5.35
CA ASN A 328 -38.23 21.67 -5.60
C ASN A 328 -37.42 22.20 -4.39
N LEU A 329 -37.87 21.93 -3.17
CA LEU A 329 -37.16 22.33 -1.96
C LEU A 329 -35.84 21.56 -1.78
N ILE A 330 -35.86 20.24 -1.99
CA ILE A 330 -34.68 19.37 -1.91
C ILE A 330 -33.66 19.78 -2.98
N GLU A 331 -34.12 19.96 -4.23
CA GLU A 331 -33.30 20.43 -5.34
C GLU A 331 -32.67 21.79 -5.01
N SER A 332 -33.44 22.73 -4.46
CA SER A 332 -32.92 24.04 -4.04
C SER A 332 -31.91 23.96 -2.88
N ILE A 333 -32.04 22.99 -1.98
CA ILE A 333 -31.09 22.81 -0.86
C ILE A 333 -29.75 22.27 -1.35
N LEU A 334 -29.78 21.40 -2.36
CA LEU A 334 -28.65 20.62 -2.83
C LEU A 334 -27.97 21.17 -4.09
N THR A 335 -28.61 22.09 -4.82
CA THR A 335 -28.02 22.76 -5.99
C THR A 335 -27.03 23.85 -5.56
N ASP A 336 -25.95 23.99 -6.33
CA ASP A 336 -24.86 24.95 -6.16
C ASP A 336 -24.15 24.87 -4.79
N ILE A 337 -24.09 23.68 -4.19
CA ILE A 337 -23.39 23.48 -2.93
C ILE A 337 -21.98 22.93 -3.14
N GLU A 338 -21.06 23.37 -2.29
CA GLU A 338 -19.72 22.78 -2.21
C GLU A 338 -19.77 21.38 -1.57
N LEU A 339 -19.03 20.43 -2.15
CA LEU A 339 -18.96 19.06 -1.65
C LEU A 339 -18.47 18.96 -0.21
N LYS A 340 -17.66 19.90 0.28
CA LYS A 340 -17.25 19.96 1.70
C LYS A 340 -18.44 20.01 2.66
N THR A 341 -19.56 20.58 2.21
CA THR A 341 -20.78 20.76 3.03
C THR A 341 -21.87 19.74 2.69
N ILE A 342 -21.61 18.82 1.76
CA ILE A 342 -22.62 17.90 1.21
C ILE A 342 -23.32 17.11 2.29
N LYS A 343 -22.59 16.61 3.30
CA LYS A 343 -23.16 15.83 4.39
C LYS A 343 -24.23 16.61 5.17
N ASN A 344 -23.93 17.85 5.56
CA ASN A 344 -24.85 18.67 6.35
C ASN A 344 -26.06 19.10 5.52
N LYS A 345 -25.84 19.44 4.24
CA LYS A 345 -26.92 19.80 3.31
C LYS A 345 -27.82 18.61 3.01
N MET A 346 -27.22 17.42 2.88
CA MET A 346 -27.93 16.16 2.69
C MET A 346 -28.80 15.83 3.90
N ILE A 347 -28.29 15.96 5.13
CA ILE A 347 -29.11 15.78 6.34
C ILE A 347 -30.32 16.72 6.33
N LYS A 348 -30.12 18.00 5.97
CA LYS A 348 -31.22 18.97 5.86
C LYS A 348 -32.22 18.63 4.75
N ALA A 349 -31.74 18.12 3.62
CA ALA A 349 -32.61 17.68 2.52
C ALA A 349 -33.43 16.45 2.94
N LEU A 350 -32.81 15.50 3.63
CA LEU A 350 -33.46 14.28 4.11
C LEU A 350 -34.45 14.56 5.23
N SER A 351 -34.21 15.54 6.11
CA SER A 351 -35.21 15.92 7.13
C SER A 351 -36.51 16.40 6.51
N VAL A 352 -36.43 17.16 5.40
CA VAL A 352 -37.62 17.58 4.61
C VAL A 352 -38.36 16.36 4.05
N MET A 353 -37.65 15.33 3.61
CA MET A 353 -38.28 14.09 3.13
C MET A 353 -38.96 13.34 4.28
N VAL A 354 -38.27 13.19 5.40
CA VAL A 354 -38.75 12.42 6.56
C VAL A 354 -40.00 13.04 7.19
N ASP A 355 -40.03 14.37 7.36
CA ASP A 355 -41.12 15.07 8.04
C ASP A 355 -42.48 14.90 7.33
N GLU A 356 -42.49 14.61 6.03
CA GLU A 356 -43.70 14.53 5.21
C GLU A 356 -43.95 13.18 4.51
N LEU A 357 -42.94 12.33 4.30
CA LEU A 357 -43.07 11.05 3.56
C LEU A 357 -43.10 9.80 4.46
N MET A 358 -42.93 9.94 5.79
CA MET A 358 -42.87 8.80 6.71
C MET A 358 -41.84 7.74 6.29
N ILE A 359 -40.72 8.14 5.67
CA ILE A 359 -39.52 7.27 5.56
C ILE A 359 -39.01 6.98 6.96
#